data_AF-A0A8D2PV49-F1
#
_entry.id   AF-A0A8D2PV49-F1
#
_cell.length_a   1.000
_cell.length_b   1.000
_cell.length_c   1.000
_cell.angle_alpha   90.00
_cell.angle_beta   90.00
_cell.angle_gamma   90.00
#
_symmetry.space_group_name_H-M   'P 1'
#
loop_
_entity.id
_entity.type
_entity.pdbx_description
1 polymer ?
#
loop_
_entity_poly.entity_id
_entity_poly.type
_entity_poly.pdbx_seq_one_letter_code
_entity_poly.pdbx_strand_id
1 'polypeptide(L)'
;MPAENGALDLQVKAGSVKQEFEKQDELKRSAMRAVAALLTIPEVEKSPAMAEFSSQIRSSPEMASLFESIQKDSASLPTSESMDMS
;
A
#
# COMPACT_ATOMS: atom_id res chain seq x y z
N MET A 1 16.07 -31.93 -22.86
CA MET A 1 15.73 -30.56 -23.30
C MET A 1 14.98 -30.67 -24.62
N PRO A 2 13.93 -29.89 -24.92
CA PRO A 2 13.07 -29.05 -24.07
C PRO A 2 11.55 -29.25 -24.37
N ALA A 3 10.66 -28.99 -23.42
CA ALA A 3 9.24 -28.65 -23.61
C ALA A 3 8.58 -28.66 -22.22
N GLU A 4 7.78 -27.72 -21.76
CA GLU A 4 7.28 -26.46 -22.27
C GLU A 4 6.95 -25.63 -21.02
N ASN A 5 7.22 -24.33 -21.08
CA ASN A 5 6.84 -23.38 -20.05
C ASN A 5 5.30 -23.34 -20.01
N GLY A 6 4.74 -24.11 -19.08
CA GLY A 6 3.31 -24.12 -18.77
C GLY A 6 2.88 -22.72 -18.35
N ALA A 7 2.17 -22.08 -19.27
CA ALA A 7 1.35 -20.90 -19.08
C ALA A 7 0.79 -20.80 -17.65
N LEU A 8 1.30 -19.83 -16.89
CA LEU A 8 0.50 -19.12 -15.89
C LEU A 8 0.20 -17.74 -16.46
N ASP A 9 -0.39 -17.76 -17.66
CA ASP A 9 -1.09 -16.61 -18.24
C ASP A 9 -2.39 -16.42 -17.46
N LEU A 10 -2.34 -15.46 -16.52
CA LEU A 10 -3.34 -14.43 -16.26
C LEU A 10 -4.83 -14.71 -16.58
N GLN A 11 -5.37 -15.88 -16.24
CA GLN A 11 -6.82 -16.09 -16.29
C GLN A 11 -7.52 -15.47 -15.08
N VAL A 12 -7.55 -14.13 -15.08
CA VAL A 12 -8.44 -13.30 -14.27
C VAL A 12 -9.87 -13.49 -14.78
N LYS A 13 -10.60 -14.39 -14.12
CA LYS A 13 -11.98 -14.75 -14.44
C LYS A 13 -12.90 -13.59 -14.08
N ALA A 14 -13.69 -13.12 -15.05
CA ALA A 14 -14.50 -11.90 -15.02
C ALA A 14 -15.57 -11.75 -13.91
N GLY A 15 -15.67 -12.70 -12.96
CA GLY A 15 -16.43 -12.57 -11.71
C GLY A 15 -15.57 -12.25 -10.48
N SER A 16 -14.25 -12.48 -10.56
CA SER A 16 -13.24 -12.16 -9.55
C SER A 16 -12.81 -10.70 -9.55
N VAL A 17 -13.19 -9.92 -10.57
CA VAL A 17 -12.66 -8.58 -10.83
C VAL A 17 -12.92 -7.62 -9.66
N LYS A 18 -14.10 -7.69 -9.03
CA LYS A 18 -14.46 -6.79 -7.93
C LYS A 18 -13.68 -7.10 -6.66
N GLN A 19 -13.60 -8.37 -6.28
CA GLN A 19 -12.89 -8.81 -5.09
C GLN A 19 -11.36 -8.69 -5.24
N GLU A 20 -10.83 -8.91 -6.45
CA GLU A 20 -9.42 -8.68 -6.75
C GLU A 20 -9.10 -7.18 -6.75
N PHE A 21 -9.99 -6.33 -7.27
CA PHE A 21 -9.83 -4.89 -7.19
C PHE A 21 -9.83 -4.39 -5.74
N GLU A 22 -10.79 -4.84 -4.92
CA GLU A 22 -10.84 -4.53 -3.48
C GLU A 22 -9.57 -5.03 -2.75
N LYS A 23 -9.07 -6.22 -3.11
CA LYS A 23 -7.82 -6.75 -2.57
C LYS A 23 -6.60 -5.91 -2.98
N GLN A 24 -6.54 -5.46 -4.23
CA GLN A 24 -5.49 -4.57 -4.71
C GLN A 24 -5.56 -3.19 -4.03
N ASP A 25 -6.76 -2.65 -3.82
CA ASP A 25 -6.96 -1.39 -3.09
C ASP A 25 -6.48 -1.50 -1.63
N GLU A 26 -6.88 -2.58 -0.94
CA GLU A 26 -6.47 -2.83 0.44
C GLU A 26 -4.95 -3.08 0.53
N LEU A 27 -4.38 -3.81 -0.44
CA LEU A 27 -2.92 -4.03 -0.50
C LEU A 27 -2.17 -2.71 -0.69
N LYS A 28 -2.64 -1.84 -1.60
CA LYS A 28 -2.06 -0.51 -1.82
C LYS A 28 -2.14 0.33 -0.54
N ARG A 29 -3.29 0.35 0.13
CA ARG A 29 -3.48 1.03 1.42
C ARG A 29 -2.53 0.51 2.49
N SER A 30 -2.44 -0.80 2.64
CA SER A 30 -1.56 -1.45 3.62
C SER A 30 -0.09 -1.13 3.36
N ALA A 31 0.36 -1.22 2.10
CA ALA A 31 1.71 -0.84 1.71
C ALA A 31 2.00 0.64 2.01
N MET A 32 1.06 1.54 1.70
CA MET A 32 1.21 2.96 1.94
C MET A 32 1.20 3.32 3.43
N ARG A 33 0.43 2.60 4.26
CA ARG A 33 0.49 2.70 5.73
C ARG A 33 1.86 2.28 6.25
N ALA A 34 2.40 1.16 5.75
CA ALA A 34 3.75 0.74 6.12
C ALA A 34 4.78 1.80 5.72
N VAL A 35 4.68 2.38 4.53
CA VAL A 35 5.59 3.46 4.10
C VAL A 35 5.44 4.72 4.94
N ALA A 36 4.21 5.13 5.28
CA ALA A 36 3.98 6.27 6.16
C ALA A 36 4.64 6.06 7.54
N ALA A 37 4.52 4.86 8.10
CA ALA A 37 5.22 4.48 9.33
C ALA A 37 6.74 4.50 9.16
N LEU A 38 7.27 3.98 8.05
CA LEU A 38 8.71 4.01 7.76
C LEU A 38 9.24 5.44 7.62
N LEU A 39 8.45 6.37 7.07
CA LEU A 39 8.81 7.79 6.96
C LEU A 39 8.84 8.52 8.31
N THR A 40 8.23 7.97 9.36
CA THR A 40 8.38 8.52 10.73
C THR A 40 9.77 8.26 11.31
N ILE A 41 10.52 7.30 10.75
CA ILE A 41 11.85 6.94 11.23
C ILE A 41 12.85 7.95 10.63
N PRO A 42 13.54 8.75 11.45
CA PRO A 42 14.59 9.63 10.97
C PRO A 42 15.66 8.76 10.28
N GLU A 43 16.17 9.24 9.13
CA GLU A 43 17.06 8.54 8.18
C GLU A 43 16.39 7.82 7.01
N VAL A 44 15.16 7.32 7.14
CA VAL A 44 14.49 6.63 6.01
C VAL A 44 14.24 7.58 4.84
N GLU A 45 13.95 8.85 5.12
CA GLU A 45 13.79 9.90 4.10
C GLU A 45 15.07 10.17 3.28
N LYS A 46 16.24 9.81 3.81
CA LYS A 46 17.54 9.95 3.11
C LYS A 46 17.81 8.79 2.18
N SER A 47 17.03 7.71 2.27
CA SER A 47 17.20 6.54 1.41
C SER A 47 16.72 6.87 -0.02
N PRO A 48 17.53 6.59 -1.05
CA PRO A 48 17.14 6.84 -2.44
C PRO A 48 15.85 6.11 -2.83
N ALA A 49 15.62 4.92 -2.27
CA ALA A 49 14.37 4.18 -2.48
C ALA A 49 13.13 4.96 -2.00
N MET A 50 13.25 5.68 -0.89
CA MET A 50 12.14 6.46 -0.35
C MET A 50 11.94 7.78 -1.10
N ALA A 51 13.03 8.40 -1.57
CA ALA A 51 12.96 9.55 -2.45
C ALA A 51 12.25 9.21 -3.77
N GLU A 52 12.57 8.07 -4.38
CA GLU A 52 11.88 7.58 -5.59
C GLU A 52 10.41 7.28 -5.32
N PHE A 53 10.09 6.59 -4.22
CA PHE A 53 8.71 6.29 -3.86
C PHE A 53 7.88 7.55 -3.64
N SER A 54 8.44 8.54 -2.94
CA SER A 54 7.82 9.85 -2.74
C SER A 54 7.60 10.58 -4.06
N SER A 55 8.55 10.46 -5.01
CA SER A 55 8.40 11.01 -6.35
C SER A 55 7.28 10.33 -7.14
N GLN A 56 7.17 9.00 -7.06
CA GLN A 56 6.10 8.23 -7.69
C GLN A 56 4.72 8.59 -7.13
N ILE A 57 4.60 8.73 -5.81
CA ILE A 57 3.37 9.18 -5.15
C ILE A 57 2.96 10.56 -5.66
N ARG A 58 3.90 11.52 -5.69
CA ARG A 58 3.60 12.88 -6.18
C ARG A 58 3.28 12.93 -7.67
N SER A 59 3.82 12.01 -8.46
CA SER A 59 3.56 11.91 -9.89
C SER A 59 2.16 11.38 -10.21
N SER A 60 1.50 10.71 -9.26
CA SER A 60 0.14 10.18 -9.41
C SER A 60 -0.82 10.83 -8.42
N PRO A 61 -1.79 11.65 -8.88
CA PRO A 61 -2.73 12.33 -7.98
C PRO A 61 -3.59 11.36 -7.15
N GLU A 62 -3.89 10.17 -7.68
CA GLU A 62 -4.57 9.10 -6.94
C GLU A 62 -3.72 8.61 -5.75
N MET A 63 -2.45 8.31 -6.01
CA MET A 63 -1.52 7.86 -4.96
C MET A 63 -1.25 8.97 -3.94
N ALA A 64 -1.07 10.22 -4.39
CA ALA A 64 -0.89 11.36 -3.51
C ALA A 64 -2.08 11.54 -2.54
N SER A 65 -3.31 11.48 -3.07
CA SER A 65 -4.53 11.62 -2.25
C SER A 65 -4.66 10.49 -1.24
N LEU A 66 -4.38 9.26 -1.66
CA LEU A 66 -4.40 8.08 -0.79
C LEU A 66 -3.32 8.19 0.31
N PHE A 67 -2.14 8.69 -0.04
CA PHE A 67 -1.01 8.80 0.89
C PHE A 67 -1.25 9.88 1.95
N GLU A 68 -1.83 11.01 1.55
CA GLU A 68 -2.21 12.07 2.48
C GLU A 68 -3.29 11.59 3.45
N SER A 69 -4.30 10.87 2.95
CA SER A 69 -5.36 10.27 3.78
C SER A 69 -4.78 9.32 4.81
N ILE A 70 -3.84 8.46 4.39
CA ILE A 70 -3.16 7.50 5.27
C ILE A 70 -2.26 8.20 6.30
N GLN A 71 -1.51 9.24 5.91
CA GLN A 71 -0.70 10.00 6.86
C GLN A 71 -1.56 10.68 7.93
N LYS A 72 -2.72 11.24 7.55
CA LYS A 72 -3.69 11.80 8.49
C LYS A 72 -4.23 10.73 9.45
N ASP A 73 -4.63 9.58 8.91
CA ASP A 73 -5.16 8.44 9.67
C ASP A 73 -4.10 7.84 10.64
N SER A 74 -2.85 7.76 10.18
CA SER A 74 -1.71 7.26 10.98
C SER A 74 -1.28 8.24 12.07
N ALA A 75 -1.42 9.54 11.86
CA ALA A 75 -1.18 10.55 12.89
C ALA A 75 -2.29 10.55 13.94
N SER A 76 -3.50 10.09 13.57
CA SER A 76 -4.62 9.84 14.47
C SER A 76 -4.62 8.43 15.05
N LEU A 77 -3.46 7.87 15.40
CA LEU A 77 -3.42 6.78 16.37
C LEU A 77 -3.93 7.35 17.71
N PRO A 78 -5.12 6.99 18.22
CA PRO A 78 -5.37 7.18 19.63
C PRO A 78 -4.40 6.27 20.37
N THR A 79 -3.49 6.87 21.12
CA THR A 79 -3.00 6.25 22.35
C THR A 79 -4.19 5.97 23.27
N SER A 80 -4.84 4.82 23.09
CA SER A 80 -5.71 4.13 24.07
C SER A 80 -6.33 2.95 23.31
N GLU A 81 -5.93 1.70 23.54
CA GLU A 81 -6.43 0.92 24.69
C GLU A 81 -7.84 1.34 25.11
N SER A 82 -8.83 0.73 24.48
CA SER A 82 -10.12 0.48 25.10
C SER A 82 -10.69 -0.80 24.49
N MET A 83 -10.05 -1.92 24.81
CA MET A 83 -10.75 -3.20 24.96
C MET A 83 -11.52 -3.12 26.28
N ASP A 84 -12.68 -2.46 26.29
CA ASP A 84 -13.65 -2.72 27.35
C ASP A 84 -14.41 -3.98 26.95
N MET A 85 -14.02 -5.12 27.52
CA MET A 85 -14.89 -6.29 27.54
C MET A 85 -15.96 -6.04 28.61
N SER A 86 -17.18 -5.76 28.17
CA SER A 86 -18.40 -5.99 28.95
C SER A 86 -18.93 -7.40 28.76
#